data_AF-A0A7J7W0C4-F1
#
_entry.id   AF-A0A7J7W0C4-F1
#
_cell.length_a   1.000
_cell.length_b   1.000
_cell.length_c   1.000
_cell.angle_alpha   90.00
_cell.angle_beta   90.00
_cell.angle_gamma   90.00
#
_symmetry.space_group_name_H-M   'P 1'
#
loop_
_entity.id
_entity.type
_entity.pdbx_description
1 polymer ?
#
loop_
_entity_poly.entity_id
_entity_poly.type
_entity_poly.pdbx_seq_one_letter_code
_entity_poly.pdbx_strand_id
1 'polypeptide(L)'
;MPLGCSQWEPPACQSQEYRWDQGPRMLRTLLPLLLLLILPGRALCIPETSDGAQNLHMLQISYFPHPGQVLYQGNASLGGQLTHLLEGQDSNITILQLLPLQEPQSWAHTEESVRLYLSNFQNIVRLVHLERGVAFPLTVRCFLGCELPPEGSRAHTFFEVAVNGSSFVSFQPEAASWVAGSQASSTVVTYTLRQLNAYNRTRYDLQDFLQNTCVQYVKEHLTTKTLKGSPGSQTSRSYTSLVLGILLGTFIIGGVAGGIFLCTGGRLC
;
A
#
# COMPACT_ATOMS: atom_id res chain seq x y z
N MET A 1 39.79 -32.08 -38.32
CA MET A 1 41.28 -32.10 -38.35
C MET A 1 41.73 -31.26 -39.54
N PRO A 2 42.77 -30.40 -39.50
CA PRO A 2 43.49 -29.68 -38.42
C PRO A 2 43.41 -28.12 -38.59
N LEU A 3 43.45 -27.30 -37.52
CA LEU A 3 44.55 -26.46 -36.93
C LEU A 3 45.15 -25.31 -37.78
N GLY A 4 45.24 -24.11 -37.18
CA GLY A 4 46.33 -23.13 -37.46
C GLY A 4 45.99 -21.63 -37.31
N CYS A 5 46.57 -20.96 -36.29
CA CYS A 5 46.35 -19.56 -35.83
C CYS A 5 47.12 -18.45 -36.58
N SER A 6 46.67 -17.18 -36.45
CA SER A 6 47.48 -15.95 -36.26
C SER A 6 46.54 -14.76 -35.91
N GLN A 7 46.54 -14.21 -34.70
CA GLN A 7 47.48 -13.24 -34.09
C GLN A 7 47.34 -11.82 -34.67
N TRP A 8 46.69 -10.92 -33.91
CA TRP A 8 46.68 -9.47 -34.14
C TRP A 8 46.92 -8.74 -32.81
N GLU A 9 48.04 -8.02 -32.75
CA GLU A 9 48.42 -7.05 -31.71
C GLU A 9 48.18 -5.60 -32.24
N PRO A 10 48.04 -4.61 -31.34
CA PRO A 10 47.61 -3.25 -31.67
C PRO A 10 48.79 -2.32 -32.05
N PRO A 11 48.57 -1.24 -32.82
CA PRO A 11 49.62 -0.25 -33.07
C PRO A 11 49.73 0.80 -31.96
N ALA A 12 50.97 1.29 -31.83
CA ALA A 12 51.53 2.11 -30.77
C ALA A 12 51.23 3.62 -30.85
N CYS A 13 51.56 4.28 -29.73
CA CYS A 13 51.61 5.71 -29.47
C CYS A 13 52.28 6.58 -30.54
N GLN A 14 51.74 7.77 -30.76
CA GLN A 14 52.52 8.96 -31.10
C GLN A 14 52.26 10.05 -30.05
N SER A 15 53.36 10.53 -29.46
CA SER A 15 53.43 11.66 -28.55
C SER A 15 53.54 12.97 -29.35
N GLN A 16 52.78 13.99 -28.95
CA GLN A 16 53.12 15.36 -29.27
C GLN A 16 52.70 16.27 -28.11
N GLU A 17 53.70 16.77 -27.41
CA GLU A 17 53.63 17.64 -26.26
C GLU A 17 53.94 19.05 -26.74
N TYR A 18 52.98 19.98 -26.78
CA TYR A 18 53.28 21.42 -26.82
C TYR A 18 52.18 22.30 -26.20
N ARG A 19 52.63 23.00 -25.14
CA ARG A 19 52.42 24.43 -24.84
C ARG A 19 51.17 24.84 -24.05
N TRP A 20 51.39 24.96 -22.75
CA TRP A 20 50.60 25.75 -21.80
C TRP A 20 50.59 27.24 -22.21
N ASP A 21 49.44 27.76 -22.61
CA ASP A 21 49.08 29.15 -22.36
C ASP A 21 47.60 29.43 -22.66
N GLN A 22 47.03 30.38 -21.92
CA GLN A 22 45.67 30.96 -22.00
C GLN A 22 44.60 30.36 -21.07
N GLY A 23 44.27 31.15 -20.03
CA GLY A 23 43.31 30.87 -18.96
C GLY A 23 41.81 30.91 -19.32
N PRO A 24 40.94 30.98 -18.29
CA PRO A 24 39.67 30.26 -18.27
C PRO A 24 38.54 30.96 -19.04
N ARG A 25 38.14 30.39 -20.17
CA ARG A 25 36.89 30.75 -20.89
C ARG A 25 35.66 29.94 -20.45
N MET A 26 35.75 29.20 -19.34
CA MET A 26 34.65 28.38 -18.79
C MET A 26 33.77 29.11 -17.75
N LEU A 27 34.12 30.34 -17.35
CA LEU A 27 33.39 31.05 -16.28
C LEU A 27 32.20 31.90 -16.77
N ARG A 28 32.05 32.11 -18.09
CA ARG A 28 30.99 32.97 -18.66
C ARG A 28 29.71 32.24 -19.08
N THR A 29 29.71 30.92 -19.13
CA THR A 29 28.53 30.12 -19.51
C THR A 29 27.76 29.53 -18.31
N LEU A 30 28.32 29.58 -17.10
CA LEU A 30 27.67 29.11 -15.87
C LEU A 30 26.87 30.19 -15.14
N LEU A 31 27.13 31.47 -15.41
CA LEU A 31 26.45 32.59 -14.78
C LEU A 31 24.94 32.70 -15.11
N PRO A 32 24.43 32.43 -16.32
CA PRO A 32 22.99 32.49 -16.57
C PRO A 32 22.21 31.30 -15.98
N LEU A 33 22.88 30.16 -15.72
CA LEU A 33 22.24 29.03 -15.02
C LEU A 33 22.14 29.27 -13.51
N LEU A 34 23.13 29.95 -12.92
CA LEU A 34 23.13 30.24 -11.49
C LEU A 34 22.10 31.31 -11.09
N LEU A 35 21.76 32.23 -12.00
CA LEU A 35 20.72 33.26 -11.79
C LEU A 35 19.28 32.73 -11.82
N LEU A 36 19.04 31.55 -12.41
CA LEU A 36 17.74 30.85 -12.35
C LEU A 36 17.44 30.24 -10.98
N LEU A 37 18.45 30.11 -10.11
CA LEU A 37 18.29 29.61 -8.73
C LEU A 37 17.92 30.71 -7.72
N ILE A 38 17.78 31.97 -8.17
CA ILE A 38 17.52 33.14 -7.30
C ILE A 38 16.22 33.86 -7.69
N LEU A 39 15.19 33.13 -8.12
CA LEU A 39 13.82 33.66 -8.06
C LEU A 39 13.17 33.26 -6.74
N PRO A 40 12.96 34.19 -5.79
CA PRO A 40 12.07 33.96 -4.67
C PRO A 40 10.62 34.01 -5.20
N GLY A 41 9.78 33.08 -4.76
CA GLY A 41 8.34 33.22 -4.94
C GLY A 41 7.76 32.62 -6.22
N ARG A 42 7.91 31.30 -6.40
CA ARG A 42 6.70 30.52 -6.68
C ARG A 42 6.43 29.75 -5.42
N ALA A 43 5.38 30.16 -4.71
CA ALA A 43 4.76 29.32 -3.71
C ALA A 43 4.61 27.94 -4.36
N LEU A 44 5.33 26.95 -3.83
CA LEU A 44 4.89 25.59 -3.97
C LEU A 44 3.49 25.63 -3.37
N CYS A 45 2.47 25.62 -4.22
CA CYS A 45 1.15 25.19 -3.82
C CYS A 45 1.34 23.76 -3.33
N ILE A 46 1.69 23.62 -2.05
CA ILE A 46 1.22 22.50 -1.26
C ILE A 46 -0.28 22.52 -1.53
N PRO A 47 -0.85 21.49 -2.17
CA PRO A 47 -2.29 21.43 -2.31
C PRO A 47 -2.85 21.68 -0.92
N GLU A 48 -3.68 22.72 -0.78
CA GLU A 48 -4.30 23.03 0.49
C GLU A 48 -4.81 21.71 1.05
N THR A 49 -4.34 21.37 2.26
CA THR A 49 -4.95 20.30 3.03
C THR A 49 -6.43 20.60 2.98
N SER A 50 -7.21 19.75 2.31
CA SER A 50 -8.65 19.91 2.20
C SER A 50 -9.19 20.02 3.61
N ASP A 51 -9.35 21.24 4.09
CA ASP A 51 -9.68 21.57 5.46
C ASP A 51 -11.16 21.18 5.61
N GLY A 52 -11.40 19.91 5.96
CA GLY A 52 -12.71 19.28 5.90
C GLY A 52 -12.80 17.93 5.17
N ALA A 53 -11.70 17.37 4.65
CA ALA A 53 -11.73 16.00 4.14
C ALA A 53 -12.03 15.01 5.28
N GLN A 54 -13.19 14.35 5.23
CA GLN A 54 -13.57 13.32 6.19
C GLN A 54 -13.30 11.94 5.59
N ASN A 55 -12.03 11.56 5.52
CA ASN A 55 -11.64 10.29 4.91
C ASN A 55 -10.56 9.57 5.70
N LEU A 56 -10.51 8.25 5.53
CA LEU A 56 -9.37 7.41 5.87
C LEU A 56 -8.95 6.72 4.59
N HIS A 57 -7.73 7.00 4.15
CA HIS A 57 -7.12 6.34 2.99
C HIS A 57 -5.94 5.52 3.46
N MET A 58 -5.85 4.29 2.98
CA MET A 58 -4.77 3.37 3.27
C MET A 58 -4.16 2.90 1.96
N LEU A 59 -2.84 2.89 1.92
CA LEU A 59 -2.05 2.44 0.80
C LEU A 59 -1.09 1.35 1.28
N GLN A 60 -1.14 0.22 0.61
CA GLN A 60 -0.11 -0.81 0.66
C GLN A 60 0.49 -1.02 -0.74
N ILE A 61 1.80 -1.11 -0.79
CA ILE A 61 2.60 -1.50 -1.94
C ILE A 61 3.42 -2.71 -1.50
N SER A 62 3.22 -3.82 -2.19
CA SER A 62 3.95 -5.07 -1.99
C SER A 62 4.76 -5.37 -3.25
N TYR A 63 6.06 -5.22 -3.15
CA TYR A 63 6.99 -5.57 -4.22
C TYR A 63 7.55 -6.96 -3.97
N PHE A 64 7.34 -7.85 -4.93
CA PHE A 64 7.89 -9.19 -4.90
C PHE A 64 8.99 -9.28 -5.97
N PRO A 65 10.28 -9.28 -5.58
CA PRO A 65 11.36 -9.52 -6.52
C PRO A 65 11.34 -10.96 -7.05
N HIS A 66 10.91 -11.91 -6.21
CA HIS A 66 10.79 -13.33 -6.50
C HIS A 66 9.60 -13.93 -5.70
N PRO A 67 9.12 -15.15 -6.00
CA PRO A 67 7.93 -15.73 -5.35
C PRO A 67 8.00 -15.91 -3.83
N GLY A 68 9.20 -15.95 -3.25
CA GLY A 68 9.43 -16.21 -1.83
C GLY A 68 9.75 -14.98 -0.97
N GLN A 69 9.79 -13.79 -1.55
CA GLN A 69 10.22 -12.58 -0.87
C GLN A 69 9.27 -11.43 -1.18
N VAL A 70 8.97 -10.61 -0.17
CA VAL A 70 8.15 -9.41 -0.32
C VAL A 70 8.73 -8.23 0.46
N LEU A 71 8.81 -7.08 -0.22
CA LEU A 71 9.08 -5.78 0.38
C LEU A 71 7.76 -5.02 0.51
N TYR A 72 7.45 -4.62 1.73
CA TYR A 72 6.26 -3.82 2.05
C TYR A 72 6.63 -2.36 2.18
N GLN A 73 5.79 -1.51 1.58
CA GLN A 73 5.72 -0.08 1.83
C GLN A 73 4.27 0.32 1.92
N GLY A 74 3.92 1.22 2.82
CA GLY A 74 2.55 1.66 2.96
C GLY A 74 2.38 2.80 3.95
N ASN A 75 1.20 3.39 3.90
CA ASN A 75 0.81 4.44 4.81
C ASN A 75 -0.72 4.51 4.95
N ALA A 76 -1.16 5.22 5.98
CA ALA A 76 -2.54 5.65 6.08
C ALA A 76 -2.62 7.14 6.37
N SER A 77 -3.58 7.82 5.75
CA SER A 77 -3.89 9.23 5.99
C SER A 77 -5.32 9.39 6.45
N LEU A 78 -5.51 10.17 7.50
CA LEU A 78 -6.81 10.53 8.06
C LEU A 78 -7.06 12.02 7.80
N GLY A 79 -8.05 12.36 7.00
CA GLY A 79 -8.33 13.74 6.58
C GLY A 79 -7.14 14.40 5.89
N GLY A 80 -6.42 13.61 5.07
CA GLY A 80 -5.18 14.05 4.41
C GLY A 80 -3.94 14.13 5.31
N GLN A 81 -4.07 13.99 6.64
CA GLN A 81 -2.93 13.96 7.55
C GLN A 81 -2.33 12.55 7.60
N LEU A 82 -1.03 12.40 7.40
CA LEU A 82 -0.33 11.11 7.58
C LEU A 82 -0.45 10.63 9.04
N THR A 83 -0.92 9.40 9.23
CA THR A 83 -1.20 8.82 10.56
C THR A 83 -0.48 7.51 10.82
N HIS A 84 -0.22 6.71 9.78
CA HIS A 84 0.42 5.41 9.94
C HIS A 84 1.46 5.16 8.84
N LEU A 85 2.46 4.34 9.16
CA LEU A 85 3.47 3.84 8.23
C LEU A 85 3.57 2.32 8.32
N LEU A 86 3.83 1.70 7.17
CA LEU A 86 4.18 0.30 7.02
C LEU A 86 5.46 0.22 6.19
N GLU A 87 6.48 -0.45 6.70
CA GLU A 87 7.69 -0.76 5.94
C GLU A 87 8.32 -2.07 6.41
N GLY A 88 9.12 -2.68 5.55
CA GLY A 88 9.95 -3.82 5.90
C GLY A 88 9.86 -4.95 4.91
N GLN A 89 10.31 -6.13 5.32
CA GLN A 89 10.44 -7.28 4.44
C GLN A 89 9.87 -8.53 5.11
N ASP A 90 9.11 -9.31 4.34
CA ASP A 90 8.52 -10.58 4.76
C ASP A 90 7.78 -10.40 6.10
N SER A 91 8.18 -11.12 7.16
CA SER A 91 7.63 -10.97 8.51
C SER A 91 8.33 -9.90 9.35
N ASN A 92 9.50 -9.41 8.92
CA ASN A 92 10.26 -8.36 9.60
C ASN A 92 9.76 -6.99 9.13
N ILE A 93 8.58 -6.62 9.62
CA ILE A 93 7.88 -5.39 9.28
C ILE A 93 7.69 -4.48 10.49
N THR A 94 7.81 -3.19 10.22
CA THR A 94 7.57 -2.10 11.14
C THR A 94 6.24 -1.45 10.75
N ILE A 95 5.32 -1.42 11.71
CA ILE A 95 4.01 -0.75 11.57
C ILE A 95 3.97 0.31 12.66
N LEU A 96 3.82 1.57 12.27
CA LEU A 96 3.84 2.70 13.21
C LEU A 96 2.51 3.45 13.15
N GLN A 97 2.01 3.80 14.33
CA GLN A 97 1.02 4.84 14.52
C GLN A 97 1.76 6.14 14.90
N LEU A 98 1.73 7.15 14.03
CA LEU A 98 2.47 8.40 14.19
C LEU A 98 1.76 9.40 15.11
N LEU A 99 0.43 9.32 15.19
CA LEU A 99 -0.41 10.13 16.07
C LEU A 99 -1.11 9.22 17.06
N PRO A 100 -1.30 9.59 18.34
CA PRO A 100 -1.94 8.73 19.33
C PRO A 100 -3.46 8.64 19.11
N LEU A 101 -3.88 8.01 18.01
CA LEU A 101 -5.28 7.82 17.65
C LEU A 101 -5.88 6.68 18.48
N GLN A 102 -5.15 5.59 18.63
CA GLN A 102 -5.50 4.46 19.49
C GLN A 102 -4.59 4.37 20.71
N GLU A 103 -5.18 3.99 21.85
CA GLU A 103 -4.45 3.65 23.08
C GLU A 103 -3.52 2.45 22.86
N PRO A 104 -2.39 2.33 23.60
CA PRO A 104 -1.38 1.32 23.35
C PRO A 104 -1.90 -0.12 23.23
N GLN A 105 -2.85 -0.52 24.08
CA GLN A 105 -3.45 -1.84 24.04
C GLN A 105 -4.32 -2.06 22.79
N SER A 106 -5.13 -1.06 22.41
CA SER A 106 -5.96 -1.13 21.19
C SER A 106 -5.10 -1.11 19.92
N TRP A 107 -4.03 -0.33 19.95
CA TRP A 107 -3.04 -0.30 18.88
C TRP A 107 -2.37 -1.66 18.70
N ALA A 108 -1.93 -2.32 19.78
CA ALA A 108 -1.29 -3.64 19.70
C ALA A 108 -2.17 -4.69 18.99
N HIS A 109 -3.48 -4.70 19.25
CA HIS A 109 -4.43 -5.58 18.56
C HIS A 109 -4.60 -5.23 17.07
N THR A 110 -4.60 -3.95 16.75
CA THR A 110 -4.66 -3.46 15.36
C THR A 110 -3.40 -3.88 14.60
N GLU A 111 -2.24 -3.70 15.22
CA GLU A 111 -0.94 -4.08 14.69
C GLU A 111 -0.86 -5.59 14.40
N GLU A 112 -1.32 -6.43 15.34
CA GLU A 112 -1.41 -7.89 15.16
C GLU A 112 -2.33 -8.26 13.99
N SER A 113 -3.49 -7.60 13.89
CA SER A 113 -4.45 -7.83 12.80
C SER A 113 -3.86 -7.50 11.43
N VAL A 114 -3.11 -6.40 11.33
CA VAL A 114 -2.40 -6.02 10.10
C VAL A 114 -1.31 -7.05 9.77
N ARG A 115 -0.55 -7.54 10.74
CA ARG A 115 0.44 -8.61 10.50
C ARG A 115 -0.19 -9.89 9.96
N LEU A 116 -1.30 -10.32 10.55
CA LEU A 116 -2.04 -11.49 10.09
C LEU A 116 -2.55 -11.30 8.66
N TYR A 117 -3.10 -10.12 8.36
CA TYR A 117 -3.52 -9.76 7.01
C TYR A 117 -2.36 -9.85 5.99
N LEU A 118 -1.20 -9.26 6.28
CA LEU A 118 -0.04 -9.27 5.37
C LEU A 118 0.48 -10.69 5.14
N SER A 119 0.50 -11.53 6.18
CA SER A 119 0.83 -12.96 6.06
C SER A 119 -0.13 -13.70 5.12
N ASN A 120 -1.44 -13.50 5.30
CA ASN A 120 -2.46 -14.10 4.43
C ASN A 120 -2.37 -13.59 2.99
N PHE A 121 -2.11 -12.29 2.81
CA PHE A 121 -1.92 -11.67 1.51
C PHE A 121 -0.76 -12.31 0.74
N GLN A 122 0.40 -12.48 1.39
CA GLN A 122 1.57 -13.15 0.80
C GLN A 122 1.23 -14.60 0.38
N ASN A 123 0.50 -15.33 1.22
CA ASN A 123 0.07 -16.69 0.90
C ASN A 123 -0.85 -16.76 -0.32
N ILE A 124 -1.77 -15.81 -0.47
CA ILE A 124 -2.65 -15.74 -1.64
C ILE A 124 -1.84 -15.44 -2.91
N VAL A 125 -0.92 -14.47 -2.87
CA VAL A 125 -0.06 -14.15 -4.03
C VAL A 125 0.76 -15.38 -4.44
N ARG A 126 1.35 -16.08 -3.47
CA ARG A 126 2.10 -17.32 -3.71
C ARG A 126 1.22 -18.41 -4.32
N LEU A 127 0.00 -18.62 -3.80
CA LEU A 127 -0.94 -19.61 -4.33
C LEU A 127 -1.30 -19.30 -5.79
N VAL A 128 -1.62 -18.04 -6.10
CA VAL A 128 -1.92 -17.63 -7.47
C VAL A 128 -0.73 -17.85 -8.40
N HIS A 129 0.49 -17.55 -7.95
CA HIS A 129 1.70 -17.85 -8.71
C HIS A 129 1.86 -19.35 -8.99
N LEU A 130 1.72 -20.21 -7.98
CA LEU A 130 1.87 -21.66 -8.13
C LEU A 130 0.84 -22.25 -9.11
N GLU A 131 -0.38 -21.71 -9.11
CA GLU A 131 -1.51 -22.27 -9.86
C GLU A 131 -1.66 -21.69 -11.28
N ARG A 132 -1.14 -20.48 -11.51
CA ARG A 132 -1.35 -19.74 -12.77
C ARG A 132 -0.08 -19.15 -13.38
N GLY A 133 1.08 -19.30 -12.75
CA GLY A 133 2.36 -18.88 -13.31
C GLY A 133 2.51 -17.37 -13.46
N VAL A 134 2.29 -16.62 -12.37
CA VAL A 134 2.51 -15.15 -12.36
C VAL A 134 4.01 -14.85 -12.53
N ALA A 135 4.34 -13.91 -13.42
CA ALA A 135 5.72 -13.47 -13.66
C ALA A 135 6.20 -12.51 -12.55
N PHE A 136 7.50 -12.61 -12.25
CA PHE A 136 8.21 -11.74 -11.31
C PHE A 136 9.30 -10.96 -12.06
N PRO A 137 9.68 -9.74 -11.63
CA PRO A 137 9.19 -9.05 -10.44
C PRO A 137 7.72 -8.62 -10.56
N LEU A 138 7.03 -8.56 -9.43
CA LEU A 138 5.61 -8.27 -9.33
C LEU A 138 5.38 -7.17 -8.30
N THR A 139 4.70 -6.10 -8.68
CA THR A 139 4.25 -5.06 -7.75
C THR A 139 2.74 -5.15 -7.60
N VAL A 140 2.27 -5.40 -6.38
CA VAL A 140 0.84 -5.35 -6.04
C VAL A 140 0.60 -4.09 -5.21
N ARG A 141 -0.30 -3.24 -5.66
CA ARG A 141 -0.74 -2.03 -4.95
C ARG A 141 -2.18 -2.23 -4.49
N CYS A 142 -2.41 -2.11 -3.20
CA CYS A 142 -3.73 -2.09 -2.58
C CYS A 142 -4.03 -0.68 -2.12
N PHE A 143 -5.14 -0.11 -2.59
CA PHE A 143 -5.64 1.19 -2.14
C PHE A 143 -7.06 0.99 -1.61
N LEU A 144 -7.26 1.29 -0.33
CA LEU A 144 -8.53 1.05 0.35
C LEU A 144 -8.84 2.14 1.36
N GLY A 145 -10.12 2.29 1.69
CA GLY A 145 -10.52 3.34 2.60
C GLY A 145 -12.01 3.62 2.59
N CYS A 146 -12.34 4.73 3.25
CA CYS A 146 -13.67 5.27 3.31
C CYS A 146 -13.65 6.80 3.32
N GLU A 147 -14.70 7.39 2.78
CA GLU A 147 -14.90 8.84 2.67
C GLU A 147 -16.33 9.15 3.12
N LEU A 148 -16.47 10.14 4.00
CA LEU A 148 -17.74 10.61 4.51
C LEU A 148 -18.15 11.87 3.72
N PRO A 149 -19.24 11.83 2.94
CA PRO A 149 -19.76 13.01 2.28
C PRO A 149 -20.23 14.06 3.29
N PRO A 150 -20.16 15.37 2.97
CA PRO A 150 -20.63 16.44 3.85
C PRO A 150 -22.13 16.37 4.20
N GLU A 151 -22.96 15.84 3.29
CA GLU A 151 -24.43 15.92 3.37
C GLU A 151 -25.12 14.70 3.99
N GLY A 152 -24.42 13.93 4.83
CA GLY A 152 -25.02 12.76 5.52
C GLY A 152 -25.42 11.61 4.58
N SER A 153 -25.01 11.67 3.32
CA SER A 153 -25.11 10.56 2.37
C SER A 153 -24.28 9.36 2.84
N ARG A 154 -24.58 8.18 2.31
CA ARG A 154 -23.84 6.95 2.63
C ARG A 154 -22.34 7.17 2.36
N ALA A 155 -21.50 6.71 3.29
CA ALA A 155 -20.05 6.75 3.12
C ALA A 155 -19.65 6.03 1.82
N HIS A 156 -18.77 6.64 1.05
CA HIS A 156 -18.12 5.96 -0.06
C HIS A 156 -17.00 5.09 0.52
N THR A 157 -16.98 3.81 0.16
CA THR A 157 -15.95 2.88 0.62
C THR A 157 -15.40 2.10 -0.55
N PHE A 158 -14.11 1.79 -0.51
CA PHE A 158 -13.43 1.20 -1.65
C PHE A 158 -12.28 0.30 -1.20
N PHE A 159 -11.98 -0.71 -2.03
CA PHE A 159 -10.74 -1.46 -2.00
C PHE A 159 -10.40 -1.84 -3.44
N GLU A 160 -9.36 -1.22 -3.97
CA GLU A 160 -8.84 -1.41 -5.29
C GLU A 160 -7.46 -2.07 -5.24
N VAL A 161 -7.24 -3.04 -6.14
CA VAL A 161 -5.98 -3.73 -6.30
C VAL A 161 -5.48 -3.50 -7.72
N ALA A 162 -4.25 -3.02 -7.83
CA ALA A 162 -3.52 -2.90 -9.07
C ALA A 162 -2.29 -3.81 -9.06
N VAL A 163 -1.98 -4.39 -10.21
CA VAL A 163 -0.81 -5.23 -10.43
C VAL A 163 0.04 -4.60 -11.53
N ASN A 164 1.31 -4.33 -11.24
CA ASN A 164 2.25 -3.65 -12.13
C ASN A 164 1.66 -2.35 -12.73
N GLY A 165 0.94 -1.59 -11.90
CA GLY A 165 0.31 -0.32 -12.28
C GLY A 165 -1.03 -0.44 -13.03
N SER A 166 -1.45 -1.65 -13.39
CA SER A 166 -2.73 -1.88 -14.09
C SER A 166 -3.82 -2.31 -13.11
N SER A 167 -5.05 -1.81 -13.29
CA SER A 167 -6.21 -2.24 -12.51
C SER A 167 -6.40 -3.75 -12.63
N PHE A 168 -6.52 -4.45 -11.49
CA PHE A 168 -6.55 -5.92 -11.45
C PHE A 168 -7.87 -6.45 -10.89
N VAL A 169 -8.22 -6.14 -9.64
CA VAL A 169 -9.51 -6.45 -9.03
C VAL A 169 -9.94 -5.34 -8.08
N SER A 170 -11.24 -5.22 -7.81
CA SER A 170 -11.77 -4.33 -6.78
C SER A 170 -12.87 -5.01 -5.98
N PHE A 171 -13.07 -4.55 -4.75
CA PHE A 171 -14.16 -5.03 -3.90
C PHE A 171 -15.41 -4.18 -4.10
N GLN A 172 -16.56 -4.82 -4.23
CA GLN A 172 -17.88 -4.21 -4.27
C GLN A 172 -18.53 -4.37 -2.88
N PRO A 173 -18.56 -3.31 -2.06
CA PRO A 173 -19.05 -3.40 -0.69
C PRO A 173 -20.51 -3.81 -0.59
N GLU A 174 -21.38 -3.41 -1.52
CA GLU A 174 -22.82 -3.70 -1.47
C GLU A 174 -23.12 -5.19 -1.64
N ALA A 175 -22.36 -5.86 -2.51
CA ALA A 175 -22.51 -7.28 -2.81
C ALA A 175 -21.58 -8.18 -1.98
N ALA A 176 -20.72 -7.58 -1.15
CA ALA A 176 -19.63 -8.26 -0.47
C ALA A 176 -18.86 -9.20 -1.42
N SER A 177 -18.38 -8.67 -2.55
CA SER A 177 -17.78 -9.49 -3.61
C SER A 177 -16.64 -8.78 -4.32
N TRP A 178 -15.62 -9.53 -4.71
CA TRP A 178 -14.55 -9.06 -5.58
C TRP A 178 -14.95 -9.17 -7.05
N VAL A 179 -14.60 -8.16 -7.83
CA VAL A 179 -14.86 -8.07 -9.27
C VAL A 179 -13.59 -7.74 -10.05
N ALA A 180 -13.57 -8.06 -11.34
CA ALA A 180 -12.44 -7.76 -12.22
C ALA A 180 -12.26 -6.24 -12.41
N GLY A 181 -11.01 -5.80 -12.49
CA GLY A 181 -10.67 -4.46 -12.94
C GLY A 181 -10.99 -4.26 -14.42
N SER A 182 -11.11 -2.99 -14.85
CA SER A 182 -11.55 -2.61 -16.20
C SER A 182 -10.65 -3.11 -17.34
N GLN A 183 -9.38 -3.40 -17.05
CA GLN A 183 -8.38 -3.84 -18.02
C GLN A 183 -7.97 -5.31 -17.84
N ALA A 184 -8.66 -6.06 -16.97
CA ALA A 184 -8.20 -7.33 -16.44
C ALA A 184 -9.04 -8.50 -16.95
N SER A 185 -8.75 -9.03 -18.15
CA SER A 185 -9.25 -10.34 -18.60
C SER A 185 -8.09 -11.30 -18.78
N SER A 186 -7.87 -12.16 -17.78
CA SER A 186 -6.87 -13.23 -17.84
C SER A 186 -7.26 -14.43 -16.97
N THR A 187 -6.62 -15.57 -17.22
CA THR A 187 -6.76 -16.77 -16.39
C THR A 187 -6.30 -16.54 -14.95
N VAL A 188 -5.32 -15.64 -14.76
CA VAL A 188 -4.84 -15.19 -13.44
C VAL A 188 -5.96 -14.43 -12.72
N VAL A 189 -6.58 -13.44 -13.35
CA VAL A 189 -7.68 -12.64 -12.76
C VAL A 189 -8.84 -13.53 -12.38
N THR A 190 -9.27 -14.40 -13.31
CA THR A 190 -10.39 -15.33 -13.09
C THR A 190 -10.13 -16.25 -11.90
N TYR A 191 -8.91 -16.80 -11.81
CA TYR A 191 -8.52 -17.64 -10.69
C TYR A 191 -8.49 -16.86 -9.37
N THR A 192 -7.88 -15.68 -9.35
CA THR A 192 -7.82 -14.84 -8.15
C THR A 192 -9.21 -14.46 -7.67
N LEU A 193 -10.12 -14.06 -8.56
CA LEU A 193 -11.52 -13.76 -8.19
C LEU A 193 -12.23 -14.98 -7.61
N ARG A 194 -12.01 -16.18 -8.16
CA ARG A 194 -12.56 -17.41 -7.60
C ARG A 194 -12.05 -17.64 -6.18
N GLN A 195 -10.75 -17.44 -5.92
CA GLN A 195 -10.18 -17.62 -4.58
C GLN A 195 -10.69 -16.58 -3.59
N LEU A 196 -10.69 -15.30 -3.98
CA LEU A 196 -11.17 -14.19 -3.15
C LEU A 196 -12.68 -14.30 -2.85
N ASN A 197 -13.46 -14.86 -3.79
CA ASN A 197 -14.89 -15.04 -3.62
C ASN A 197 -15.34 -16.37 -2.98
N ALA A 198 -14.43 -17.34 -2.82
CA ALA A 198 -14.77 -18.65 -2.28
C ALA A 198 -15.17 -18.60 -0.79
N TYR A 199 -14.62 -17.65 -0.03
CA TYR A 199 -14.78 -17.61 1.43
C TYR A 199 -15.68 -16.46 1.86
N ASN A 200 -16.89 -16.80 2.32
CA ASN A 200 -17.87 -15.82 2.81
C ASN A 200 -17.29 -14.95 3.92
N ARG A 201 -16.63 -15.59 4.89
CA ARG A 201 -16.11 -14.90 6.07
C ARG A 201 -15.21 -13.73 5.70
N THR A 202 -14.16 -13.96 4.91
CA THR A 202 -13.21 -12.90 4.52
C THR A 202 -13.90 -11.75 3.78
N ARG A 203 -14.92 -12.05 2.97
CA ARG A 203 -15.69 -11.02 2.25
C ARG A 203 -16.57 -10.19 3.17
N TYR A 204 -17.28 -10.83 4.09
CA TYR A 204 -18.14 -10.13 5.04
C TYR A 204 -17.34 -9.38 6.10
N ASP A 205 -16.22 -9.93 6.57
CA ASP A 205 -15.30 -9.23 7.48
C ASP A 205 -14.71 -7.98 6.79
N LEU A 206 -14.36 -8.07 5.49
CA LEU A 206 -13.92 -6.90 4.73
C LEU A 206 -15.05 -5.88 4.50
N GLN A 207 -16.27 -6.34 4.23
CA GLN A 207 -17.44 -5.47 4.10
C GLN A 207 -17.69 -4.70 5.40
N ASP A 208 -17.67 -5.39 6.55
CA ASP A 208 -17.84 -4.78 7.87
C ASP A 208 -16.72 -3.79 8.18
N PHE A 209 -15.47 -4.16 7.90
CA PHE A 209 -14.33 -3.26 8.06
C PHE A 209 -14.54 -1.95 7.29
N LEU A 210 -14.87 -2.03 5.99
CA LEU A 210 -15.02 -0.86 5.15
C LEU A 210 -16.26 -0.02 5.52
N GLN A 211 -17.42 -0.66 5.68
CA GLN A 211 -18.69 0.05 5.87
C GLN A 211 -18.92 0.52 7.31
N ASN A 212 -18.36 -0.18 8.30
CA ASN A 212 -18.55 0.13 9.70
C ASN A 212 -17.26 0.63 10.34
N THR A 213 -16.23 -0.21 10.41
CA THR A 213 -15.02 0.10 11.19
C THR A 213 -14.32 1.37 10.69
N CYS A 214 -14.05 1.45 9.38
CA CYS A 214 -13.42 2.62 8.76
C CYS A 214 -14.27 3.88 8.96
N VAL A 215 -15.58 3.79 8.72
CA VAL A 215 -16.51 4.91 8.85
C VAL A 215 -16.56 5.45 10.28
N GLN A 216 -16.62 4.55 11.27
CA GLN A 216 -16.60 4.95 12.68
C GLN A 216 -15.24 5.55 13.07
N TYR A 217 -14.14 4.96 12.59
CA TYR A 217 -12.80 5.50 12.84
C TYR A 217 -12.66 6.96 12.38
N VAL A 218 -13.14 7.27 11.17
CA VAL A 218 -13.14 8.64 10.64
C VAL A 218 -14.00 9.56 11.53
N LYS A 219 -15.21 9.12 11.91
CA LYS A 219 -16.11 9.89 12.77
C LYS A 219 -15.49 10.16 14.14
N GLU A 220 -14.85 9.17 14.74
CA GLU A 220 -14.26 9.29 16.07
C GLU A 220 -13.06 10.23 16.07
N HIS A 221 -12.22 10.20 15.04
CA HIS A 221 -10.95 10.92 15.06
C HIS A 221 -10.93 12.27 14.32
N LEU A 222 -11.88 12.55 13.41
CA LEU A 222 -11.98 13.85 12.72
C LEU A 222 -13.13 14.73 13.24
N THR A 223 -14.31 14.17 13.48
CA THR A 223 -15.44 14.96 13.98
C THR A 223 -15.19 15.48 15.40
N THR A 224 -14.44 14.74 16.22
CA THR A 224 -14.07 15.18 17.58
C THR A 224 -12.99 16.27 17.59
N LYS A 225 -12.08 16.30 16.59
CA LYS A 225 -11.13 17.42 16.42
C LYS A 225 -11.85 18.72 16.06
N THR A 226 -12.91 18.64 15.24
CA THR A 226 -13.74 19.79 14.86
C THR A 226 -14.52 20.34 16.07
N LEU A 227 -15.01 19.47 16.96
CA LEU A 227 -15.69 19.88 18.19
C LEU A 227 -14.75 20.42 19.29
N LYS A 228 -13.50 19.95 19.35
CA LYS A 228 -12.48 20.44 20.30
C LYS A 228 -11.87 21.79 19.94
N GLY A 229 -12.24 22.38 18.80
CA GLY A 229 -11.91 23.76 18.44
C GLY A 229 -12.68 24.83 19.24
N SER A 230 -13.64 24.45 20.10
CA SER A 230 -14.34 25.37 21.00
C SER A 230 -13.76 25.29 22.42
N PRO A 231 -13.24 26.39 22.99
CA PRO A 231 -12.55 26.36 24.27
C PRO A 231 -13.56 26.17 25.42
N GLY A 232 -13.56 24.96 25.97
CA GLY A 232 -14.13 24.69 27.29
C GLY A 232 -15.16 23.57 27.30
N SER A 233 -14.71 22.34 27.55
CA SER A 233 -15.43 21.44 28.47
C SER A 233 -14.55 20.24 28.81
N GLN A 234 -14.50 19.95 30.10
CA GLN A 234 -13.62 18.96 30.71
C GLN A 234 -14.03 17.51 30.40
N THR A 235 -12.99 16.66 30.35
CA THR A 235 -12.95 15.23 30.67
C THR A 235 -14.30 14.52 30.83
N SER A 236 -14.74 13.83 29.76
CA SER A 236 -15.71 12.73 29.87
C SER A 236 -14.98 11.40 29.76
N ARG A 237 -15.21 10.55 30.76
CA ARG A 237 -14.56 9.27 31.01
C ARG A 237 -14.84 8.31 29.85
N SER A 238 -13.78 7.77 29.25
CA SER A 238 -13.81 6.91 28.05
C SER A 238 -14.50 5.56 28.32
N TYR A 239 -15.81 5.51 28.04
CA TYR A 239 -16.56 4.26 27.88
C TYR A 239 -16.61 3.80 26.42
N THR A 240 -16.02 4.55 25.48
CA THR A 240 -15.92 4.23 24.05
C THR A 240 -14.81 3.21 23.74
N SER A 241 -13.74 3.16 24.55
CA SER A 241 -12.64 2.20 24.36
C SER A 241 -13.06 0.74 24.57
N LEU A 242 -14.07 0.48 25.42
CA LEU A 242 -14.58 -0.87 25.70
C LEU A 242 -15.43 -1.42 24.54
N VAL A 243 -16.23 -0.55 23.90
CA VAL A 243 -17.11 -0.94 22.78
C VAL A 243 -16.29 -1.14 21.50
N LEU A 244 -15.26 -0.32 21.30
CA LEU A 244 -14.32 -0.49 20.18
C LEU A 244 -13.45 -1.75 20.36
N GLY A 245 -13.05 -2.09 21.59
CA GLY A 245 -12.33 -3.33 21.90
C GLY A 245 -13.16 -4.60 21.66
N ILE A 246 -14.48 -4.55 21.81
CA ILE A 246 -15.39 -5.68 21.52
C ILE A 246 -15.66 -5.80 20.01
N LEU A 247 -15.73 -4.69 19.27
CA LEU A 247 -15.90 -4.68 17.81
C LEU A 247 -14.60 -5.03 17.05
N LEU A 248 -13.43 -4.63 17.56
CA LEU A 248 -12.14 -5.11 17.09
C LEU A 248 -11.86 -6.57 17.54
N GLY A 249 -12.53 -7.02 18.60
CA GLY A 249 -12.51 -8.40 19.10
C GLY A 249 -13.19 -9.43 18.19
N THR A 250 -13.86 -9.00 17.12
CA THR A 250 -14.43 -9.90 16.10
C THR A 250 -13.48 -10.22 14.93
N PHE A 251 -12.25 -9.69 14.91
CA PHE A 251 -11.25 -9.98 13.87
C PHE A 251 -10.61 -11.37 13.91
N ILE A 252 -11.05 -12.27 14.80
CA ILE A 252 -10.56 -13.65 14.83
C ILE A 252 -11.73 -14.62 14.97
N ILE A 253 -11.90 -15.49 13.97
CA ILE A 253 -12.16 -16.95 14.03
C ILE A 253 -11.95 -17.46 12.58
N GLY A 254 -11.56 -18.71 12.42
CA GLY A 254 -10.81 -19.20 11.25
C GLY A 254 -11.49 -19.17 9.88
N GLY A 255 -10.68 -18.77 8.89
CA GLY A 255 -10.87 -19.11 7.46
C GLY A 255 -9.62 -19.70 6.81
N VAL A 256 -8.57 -20.06 7.58
CA VAL A 256 -7.33 -20.64 7.05
C VAL A 256 -7.30 -22.19 7.16
N ALA A 257 -8.28 -22.79 7.86
CA ALA A 257 -8.37 -24.25 8.00
C ALA A 257 -8.99 -24.99 6.78
N GLY A 258 -9.43 -24.30 5.74
CA GLY A 258 -10.00 -24.91 4.53
C GLY A 258 -9.04 -25.06 3.33
N GLY A 259 -7.90 -24.35 3.33
CA GLY A 259 -6.98 -24.31 2.19
C GLY A 259 -5.95 -25.43 2.16
N ILE A 260 -5.63 -26.03 3.30
CA ILE A 260 -4.59 -27.08 3.42
C ILE A 260 -5.20 -28.50 3.36
N PHE A 261 -6.50 -28.66 3.63
CA PHE A 261 -7.14 -29.99 3.67
C PHE A 261 -7.89 -30.39 2.38
N LEU A 262 -7.99 -29.51 1.37
CA LEU A 262 -8.73 -29.81 0.13
C LEU A 262 -7.89 -29.76 -1.16
N CYS A 263 -6.57 -29.54 -1.06
CA CYS A 263 -5.63 -29.73 -2.18
C CYS A 263 -4.81 -31.03 -2.07
N THR A 264 -4.96 -31.80 -1.00
CA THR A 264 -4.51 -33.20 -0.90
C THR A 264 -5.70 -34.17 -1.00
N GLY A 265 -6.68 -33.80 -1.84
CA GLY A 265 -7.72 -34.71 -2.30
C GLY A 265 -7.07 -35.91 -2.99
N GLY A 266 -6.83 -36.95 -2.21
CA GLY A 266 -6.35 -38.24 -2.64
C GLY A 266 -7.18 -38.73 -3.82
N ARG A 267 -6.52 -38.86 -4.97
CA ARG A 267 -6.77 -39.99 -5.85
C ARG A 267 -5.63 -40.96 -5.60
N LEU A 268 -5.92 -41.96 -4.76
CA LEU A 268 -5.26 -43.24 -4.85
C LEU A 268 -5.60 -43.81 -6.24
N CYS A 269 -4.64 -43.72 -7.15
CA CYS A 269 -4.33 -44.72 -8.16
C CYS A 269 -2.81 -44.79 -8.20
#